data_AF-A0A356V643-F1
#
_entry.id   AF-A0A356V643-F1
#
_cell.length_a   1.000
_cell.length_b   1.000
_cell.length_c   1.000
_cell.angle_alpha   90.00
_cell.angle_beta   90.00
_cell.angle_gamma   90.00
#
_symmetry.space_group_name_H-M   'P 1'
#
loop_
_entity.id
_entity.type
_entity.pdbx_description
1 polymer ?
#
loop_
_entity_poly.entity_id
_entity_poly.type
_entity_poly.pdbx_seq_one_letter_code
_entity_poly.pdbx_strand_id
1 'polypeptide(L)'
;AEPFWNATRENITVLSDLQGWWKLCRDGADPVVADEDADFVAQALAMLPEKPWDSGTWGEWTKAVKADSGRKGRGLFMPLRKALTGMDHGPDMSHLLPLLQAVQRG
;
A
#
# COMPACT_ATOMS: atom_id res chain seq x y z
N ALA A 1 -5.58 14.31 -12.48
CA ALA A 1 -6.11 13.08 -13.10
C ALA A 1 -4.99 12.12 -13.51
N GLU A 2 -3.85 12.61 -14.01
CA GLU A 2 -2.70 11.79 -14.43
C GLU A 2 -2.14 10.84 -13.34
N PRO A 3 -2.04 11.22 -12.04
CA PRO A 3 -1.51 10.30 -11.02
C PRO A 3 -2.35 9.04 -10.83
N PHE A 4 -3.69 9.17 -10.82
CA PHE A 4 -4.60 8.03 -10.67
C PHE A 4 -4.56 7.11 -11.90
N TRP A 5 -4.52 7.70 -13.11
CA TRP A 5 -4.40 6.92 -14.35
C TRP A 5 -3.07 6.17 -14.41
N ASN A 6 -1.96 6.80 -14.05
CA ASN A 6 -0.64 6.17 -14.04
C ASN A 6 -0.55 4.97 -13.08
N ALA A 7 -1.23 5.03 -11.93
CA ALA A 7 -1.33 3.90 -11.03
C ALA A 7 -2.18 2.75 -11.61
N THR A 8 -3.32 3.07 -12.23
CA THR A 8 -4.38 2.08 -12.49
C THR A 8 -4.41 1.51 -13.91
N ARG A 9 -3.90 2.23 -14.92
CA ARG A 9 -4.07 1.89 -16.35
C ARG A 9 -3.54 0.51 -16.75
N GLU A 10 -2.52 0.01 -16.06
CA GLU A 10 -1.92 -1.31 -16.30
C GLU A 10 -2.57 -2.43 -15.46
N ASN A 11 -3.56 -2.08 -14.63
CA ASN A 11 -4.22 -2.96 -13.65
C ASN A 11 -5.75 -3.00 -13.84
N ILE A 12 -6.22 -2.64 -15.05
CA ILE A 12 -7.63 -2.72 -15.44
C ILE A 12 -7.77 -3.52 -16.73
N THR A 13 -8.84 -4.29 -16.85
CA THR A 13 -9.23 -4.97 -18.10
C THR A 13 -10.28 -4.15 -18.84
N VAL A 14 -11.18 -3.50 -18.10
CA VAL A 14 -12.25 -2.63 -18.61
C VAL A 14 -12.32 -1.33 -17.80
N LEU A 15 -12.87 -0.27 -18.39
CA LEU A 15 -12.95 1.05 -17.72
C LEU A 15 -13.74 1.02 -16.40
N SER A 16 -14.71 0.11 -16.26
CA SER A 16 -15.48 -0.04 -15.01
C SER A 16 -14.62 -0.48 -13.82
N ASP A 17 -13.46 -1.10 -14.06
CA ASP A 17 -12.54 -1.53 -12.99
C ASP A 17 -11.95 -0.32 -12.24
N LEU A 18 -11.90 0.86 -12.87
CA LEU A 18 -11.45 2.10 -12.23
C LEU A 18 -12.30 2.47 -11.01
N GLN A 19 -13.58 2.06 -10.96
CA GLN A 19 -14.44 2.32 -9.81
C GLN A 19 -13.92 1.64 -8.55
N GLY A 20 -13.43 0.41 -8.67
CA GLY A 20 -12.84 -0.34 -7.56
C GLY A 20 -11.57 0.35 -7.05
N TRP A 21 -10.68 0.74 -7.95
CA TRP A 21 -9.46 1.46 -7.62
C TRP A 21 -9.72 2.83 -6.98
N TRP A 22 -10.72 3.56 -7.48
CA TRP A 22 -11.13 4.84 -6.91
C TRP A 22 -11.67 4.67 -5.49
N LYS A 23 -12.52 3.66 -5.28
CA LYS A 23 -13.07 3.33 -3.96
C LYS A 23 -11.94 3.01 -2.98
N LEU A 24 -10.99 2.16 -3.37
CA LEU A 24 -9.81 1.83 -2.56
C LEU A 24 -9.04 3.10 -2.16
N CYS A 25 -8.74 3.98 -3.12
CA CYS A 25 -7.97 5.19 -2.84
C CYS A 25 -8.72 6.13 -1.89
N ARG A 26 -10.04 6.31 -2.07
CA ARG A 26 -10.83 7.26 -1.30
C ARG A 26 -11.21 6.73 0.09
N ASP A 27 -11.69 5.50 0.14
CA ASP A 27 -12.33 4.93 1.34
C ASP A 27 -11.36 4.05 2.16
N GLY A 28 -10.22 3.68 1.57
CA GLY A 28 -9.29 2.71 2.15
C GLY A 28 -9.62 1.28 1.76
N ALA A 29 -8.78 0.34 2.19
CA ALA A 29 -9.01 -1.09 2.02
C ALA A 29 -9.52 -1.73 3.30
N ASP A 30 -10.12 -2.91 3.15
CA ASP A 30 -10.19 -3.90 4.23
C ASP A 30 -8.82 -4.61 4.31
N PRO A 31 -8.01 -4.40 5.36
CA PRO A 31 -6.68 -4.98 5.46
C PRO A 31 -6.73 -6.51 5.53
N VAL A 32 -5.86 -7.17 4.78
CA VAL A 32 -5.67 -8.62 4.89
C VAL A 32 -4.30 -8.89 5.50
N VAL A 33 -4.26 -9.22 6.78
CA VAL A 33 -3.01 -9.50 7.50
C VAL A 33 -3.07 -10.91 8.04
N ALA A 34 -2.05 -11.72 7.70
CA ALA A 34 -1.93 -13.06 8.28
C ALA A 34 -1.50 -12.94 9.75
N ASP A 35 -1.93 -13.86 10.61
CA ASP A 35 -1.61 -13.82 12.05
C ASP A 35 -0.09 -13.76 12.30
N GLU A 36 0.70 -14.48 11.50
CA GLU A 36 2.17 -14.48 11.56
C GLU A 36 2.82 -13.13 11.17
N ASP A 37 2.06 -12.26 10.50
CA ASP A 37 2.50 -10.94 10.05
C ASP A 37 1.90 -9.80 10.88
N ALA A 38 1.00 -10.08 11.83
CA ALA A 38 0.25 -9.07 12.58
C ALA A 38 1.18 -8.07 13.30
N ASP A 39 2.14 -8.58 14.08
CA ASP A 39 3.10 -7.74 14.82
C ASP A 39 3.98 -6.93 13.87
N PHE A 40 4.42 -7.55 12.77
CA PHE A 40 5.24 -6.89 11.76
C PHE A 40 4.49 -5.75 11.08
N VAL A 41 3.24 -5.98 10.68
CA VAL A 41 2.41 -4.97 10.01
C VAL A 41 2.09 -3.83 10.97
N ALA A 42 1.76 -4.12 12.23
CA ALA A 42 1.51 -3.09 13.24
C ALA A 42 2.73 -2.19 13.44
N GLN A 43 3.92 -2.79 13.61
CA GLN A 43 5.19 -2.06 13.71
C GLN A 43 5.46 -1.21 12.46
N ALA A 44 5.30 -1.79 11.28
CA ALA A 44 5.54 -1.07 10.04
C ALA A 44 4.57 0.11 9.85
N LEU A 45 3.28 -0.04 10.15
CA LEU A 45 2.30 1.04 10.06
C LEU A 45 2.56 2.16 11.08
N ALA A 46 3.10 1.84 12.26
CA ALA A 46 3.57 2.84 13.22
C ALA A 46 4.77 3.64 12.69
N MET A 47 5.60 3.05 11.83
CA MET A 47 6.73 3.72 11.16
C MET A 47 6.32 4.51 9.91
N LEU A 48 5.07 4.40 9.44
CA LEU A 48 4.61 5.10 8.25
C LEU A 48 4.53 6.62 8.52
N PRO A 49 5.22 7.47 7.74
CA PRO A 49 5.25 8.90 8.00
C PRO A 49 3.86 9.53 7.92
N GLU A 50 3.71 10.70 8.53
CA GLU A 50 2.52 11.52 8.35
C GLU A 50 2.40 12.00 6.89
N LYS A 51 1.18 12.40 6.51
CA LYS A 51 0.91 12.95 5.19
C LYS A 51 1.49 14.37 5.05
N PRO A 52 1.74 14.87 3.83
CA PRO A 52 1.46 14.25 2.52
C PRO A 52 2.47 13.17 2.13
N TRP A 53 2.01 12.22 1.31
CA TRP A 53 2.85 11.19 0.71
C TRP A 53 3.09 11.47 -0.77
N ASP A 54 4.24 11.01 -1.25
CA ASP A 54 4.69 11.13 -2.63
C ASP A 54 5.26 9.80 -3.15
N SER A 55 5.76 9.81 -4.38
CA SER A 55 6.31 8.60 -5.01
C SER A 55 7.55 8.04 -4.33
N GLY A 56 8.27 8.84 -3.53
CA GLY A 56 9.43 8.40 -2.75
C GLY A 56 9.05 7.72 -1.45
N THR A 57 7.90 8.08 -0.88
CA THR A 57 7.45 7.67 0.45
C THR A 57 7.45 6.15 0.63
N TRP A 58 6.96 5.38 -0.35
CA TRP A 58 6.95 3.91 -0.27
C TRP A 58 8.37 3.33 -0.14
N GLY A 59 9.31 3.85 -0.93
CA GLY A 59 10.70 3.39 -0.92
C GLY A 59 11.42 3.73 0.39
N GLU A 60 11.24 4.95 0.87
CA GLU A 60 11.85 5.42 2.12
C GLU A 60 11.31 4.67 3.35
N TRP A 61 9.99 4.54 3.44
CA TRP A 61 9.34 3.82 4.54
C TRP A 61 9.71 2.34 4.54
N THR A 62 9.61 1.64 3.41
CA THR A 62 9.95 0.20 3.36
C THR A 62 11.44 -0.05 3.59
N LYS A 63 12.32 0.89 3.26
CA LYS A 63 13.75 0.83 3.63
C LYS A 63 13.95 0.93 5.14
N ALA A 64 13.24 1.82 5.83
CA ALA A 64 13.28 1.94 7.28
C ALA A 64 12.73 0.67 7.96
N VAL A 65 11.55 0.20 7.52
CA VAL A 65 10.91 -1.03 8.02
C VAL A 65 11.81 -2.26 7.82
N LYS A 66 12.49 -2.35 6.67
CA LYS A 66 13.47 -3.43 6.40
C LYS A 66 14.65 -3.40 7.38
N ALA A 67 15.16 -2.21 7.70
CA ALA A 67 16.28 -2.06 8.62
C ALA A 67 15.91 -2.49 10.05
N ASP A 68 14.69 -2.18 10.47
CA ASP A 68 14.18 -2.46 11.81
C ASP A 68 13.73 -3.93 11.99
N SER A 69 12.97 -4.47 11.03
CA SER A 69 12.42 -5.84 11.11
C SER A 69 13.36 -6.93 10.57
N GLY A 70 14.36 -6.57 9.77
CA GLY A 70 15.21 -7.52 9.04
C GLY A 70 14.54 -8.27 7.87
N ARG A 71 13.22 -8.07 7.65
CA ARG A 71 12.45 -8.74 6.57
C ARG A 71 12.87 -8.26 5.18
N LYS A 72 12.76 -9.14 4.18
CA LYS A 72 13.21 -8.87 2.79
C LYS A 72 12.28 -9.54 1.76
N GLY A 73 12.36 -9.06 0.52
CA GLY A 73 11.65 -9.66 -0.63
C GLY A 73 10.14 -9.75 -0.38
N ARG A 74 9.53 -10.90 -0.70
CA ARG A 74 8.09 -11.13 -0.51
C ARG A 74 7.65 -10.97 0.95
N GLY A 75 8.46 -11.40 1.92
CA GLY A 75 8.15 -11.30 3.35
C GLY A 75 8.18 -9.85 3.90
N LEU A 76 8.77 -8.92 3.15
CA LEU A 76 8.71 -7.48 3.45
C LEU A 76 7.52 -6.83 2.72
N PHE A 77 7.43 -7.00 1.41
CA PHE A 77 6.53 -6.18 0.59
C PHE A 77 5.09 -6.70 0.53
N MET A 78 4.87 -8.01 0.54
CA MET A 78 3.52 -8.56 0.40
C MET A 78 2.64 -8.26 1.62
N PRO A 79 3.09 -8.46 2.88
CA PRO A 79 2.23 -8.16 4.02
C PRO A 79 1.87 -6.68 4.09
N LEU A 80 2.82 -5.78 3.77
CA LEU A 80 2.56 -4.34 3.72
C LEU A 80 1.57 -3.96 2.63
N ARG A 81 1.66 -4.57 1.44
CA ARG A 81 0.65 -4.36 0.39
C ARG A 81 -0.72 -4.81 0.86
N LYS A 82 -0.84 -6.04 1.36
CA LYS A 82 -2.13 -6.57 1.81
C LYS A 82 -2.72 -5.76 2.97
N ALA A 83 -1.88 -5.23 3.86
CA ALA A 83 -2.31 -4.33 4.92
C ALA A 83 -2.88 -3.01 4.38
N LEU A 84 -2.24 -2.42 3.36
CA LEU A 84 -2.67 -1.14 2.78
C LEU A 84 -3.82 -1.26 1.78
N THR A 85 -3.91 -2.39 1.07
CA THR A 85 -4.79 -2.53 -0.10
C THR A 85 -5.73 -3.73 -0.04
N GLY A 86 -5.57 -4.64 0.92
CA GLY A 86 -6.31 -5.90 0.96
C GLY A 86 -5.95 -6.90 -0.15
N MET A 87 -4.90 -6.62 -0.94
CA MET A 87 -4.56 -7.37 -2.16
C MET A 87 -3.11 -7.84 -2.12
N ASP A 88 -2.82 -8.98 -2.76
CA ASP A 88 -1.46 -9.51 -2.90
C ASP A 88 -0.78 -9.09 -4.22
N HIS A 89 -1.52 -8.43 -5.11
CA HIS A 89 -1.06 -7.86 -6.38
C HIS A 89 -1.69 -6.48 -6.63
N GLY A 90 -1.33 -5.85 -7.75
CA GLY A 90 -1.86 -4.57 -8.18
C GLY A 90 -0.77 -3.56 -8.58
N PRO A 91 -1.13 -2.27 -8.69
CA PRO A 91 -0.25 -1.19 -9.11
C PRO A 91 1.06 -1.10 -8.33
N ASP A 92 2.05 -0.46 -8.93
CA ASP A 92 3.24 -0.01 -8.22
C ASP A 92 2.84 0.82 -6.99
N MET A 93 3.35 0.44 -5.82
CA MET A 93 3.04 1.11 -4.56
C MET A 93 3.59 2.53 -4.48
N SER A 94 4.66 2.85 -5.23
CA SER A 94 5.14 4.23 -5.35
C SER A 94 4.11 5.15 -6.00
N HIS A 95 3.26 4.63 -6.89
CA HIS A 95 2.17 5.40 -7.51
C HIS A 95 0.87 5.30 -6.71
N LEU A 96 0.61 4.16 -6.06
CA LEU A 96 -0.64 3.92 -5.35
C LEU A 96 -0.67 4.56 -3.96
N LEU A 97 0.41 4.45 -3.18
CA LEU A 97 0.45 4.95 -1.79
C LEU A 97 0.05 6.43 -1.69
N PRO A 98 0.55 7.36 -2.55
CA PRO A 98 0.17 8.77 -2.50
C PRO A 98 -1.32 9.04 -2.72
N LEU A 99 -2.03 8.11 -3.35
CA LEU A 99 -3.45 8.24 -3.67
C LEU A 99 -4.36 7.78 -2.51
N LEU A 100 -3.84 6.98 -1.58
CA LEU A 100 -4.61 6.44 -0.46
C LEU A 100 -4.96 7.56 0.55
N GLN A 101 -6.25 7.87 0.65
CA GLN A 101 -6.80 8.88 1.56
C GLN A 101 -7.00 8.34 2.98
N ALA A 102 -7.40 7.08 3.09
CA ALA A 102 -7.57 6.38 4.35
C ALA A 102 -6.64 5.16 4.39
N VAL A 103 -5.86 5.06 5.48
CA VAL A 103 -5.08 3.88 5.83
C VAL A 103 -5.40 3.56 7.28
N GLN A 104 -5.92 2.37 7.55
CA GLN A 104 -6.09 1.91 8.93
C GLN A 104 -4.71 1.65 9.54
N ARG A 105 -4.38 2.39 10.59
CA ARG A 105 -3.16 2.21 11.38
C ARG A 105 -3.44 1.38 12.64
N GLY A 106 -4.28 0.35 12.54
CA GLY A 106 -4.74 -0.44 13.69
C GLY A 106 -5.63 0.32 14.67
#